data_AF-A0A6B3FT96-F1
#
_entry.id   AF-A0A6B3FT96-F1
#
_cell.length_a   1.000
_cell.length_b   1.000
_cell.length_c   1.000
_cell.angle_alpha   90.00
_cell.angle_beta   90.00
_cell.angle_gamma   90.00
#
_symmetry.space_group_name_H-M   'P 1'
#
loop_
_entity.id
_entity.type
_entity.pdbx_description
1 polymer ?
#
loop_
_entity_poly.entity_id
_entity_poly.type
_entity_poly.pdbx_seq_one_letter_code
_entity_poly.pdbx_strand_id
1 'polypeptide(L)'
;MRLTQRRTARPLSVLATLGALILTGCGTQSGVPGGETGSASGSRTIRAQQFMQLTEVHRETGMTLLEGPVFGEDGGLYVVDVTAPEGRPKVMRVDVRRKTSRSVHTDGRGAYTSAQFSPYDGRLHL
;
A
#
# COMPACT_ATOMS: atom_id res chain seq x y z
N MET A 1 15.85 -7.72 -70.66
CA MET A 1 14.59 -8.20 -70.06
C MET A 1 14.54 -7.75 -68.60
N ARG A 2 13.40 -7.17 -68.18
CA ARG A 2 13.06 -6.70 -66.82
C ARG A 2 13.15 -7.88 -65.81
N LEU A 3 13.34 -7.73 -64.49
CA LEU A 3 12.57 -6.93 -63.53
C LEU A 3 13.38 -6.69 -62.23
N THR A 4 13.24 -5.48 -61.71
CA THR A 4 13.46 -5.09 -60.30
C THR A 4 12.46 -5.81 -59.40
N GLN A 5 12.93 -6.57 -58.40
CA GLN A 5 12.07 -7.15 -57.36
C GLN A 5 12.26 -6.39 -56.04
N ARG A 6 11.31 -5.48 -55.75
CA ARG A 6 11.16 -4.83 -54.44
C ARG A 6 10.72 -5.90 -53.44
N ARG A 7 11.55 -6.24 -52.45
CA ARG A 7 11.12 -7.03 -51.31
C ARG A 7 10.39 -6.12 -50.33
N THR A 8 9.08 -6.29 -50.29
CA THR A 8 8.13 -5.64 -49.41
C THR A 8 8.48 -5.89 -47.95
N ALA A 9 8.63 -4.81 -47.18
CA ALA A 9 8.73 -4.83 -45.72
C ALA A 9 7.42 -5.40 -45.14
N ARG A 10 7.39 -6.69 -44.83
CA ARG A 10 6.19 -7.38 -44.35
C ARG A 10 6.34 -8.40 -43.19
N PRO A 11 7.43 -8.52 -42.40
CA PRO A 11 7.38 -9.36 -41.20
C PRO A 11 7.34 -8.58 -39.88
N LEU A 12 7.30 -7.23 -39.88
CA LEU A 12 7.36 -6.45 -38.62
C LEU A 12 6.00 -6.21 -37.95
N SER A 13 4.88 -6.40 -38.65
CA SER A 13 3.54 -6.13 -38.09
C SER A 13 2.96 -7.27 -37.25
N VAL A 14 3.52 -8.48 -37.32
CA VAL A 14 3.01 -9.64 -36.57
C VAL A 14 3.56 -9.72 -35.15
N LEU A 15 4.74 -9.15 -34.88
CA LEU A 15 5.33 -9.18 -33.53
C LEU A 15 4.67 -8.18 -32.56
N ALA A 16 4.02 -7.13 -33.07
CA ALA A 16 3.43 -6.08 -32.24
C ALA A 16 2.12 -6.50 -31.55
N THR A 17 1.38 -7.48 -32.10
CA THR A 17 0.09 -7.89 -31.53
C THR A 17 0.22 -8.91 -30.40
N LEU A 18 1.31 -9.68 -30.30
CA LEU A 18 1.53 -10.59 -29.16
C LEU A 18 2.02 -9.85 -27.89
N GLY A 19 2.74 -8.73 -28.03
CA GLY A 19 3.26 -7.99 -26.88
C GLY A 19 2.19 -7.21 -26.11
N ALA A 20 1.11 -6.78 -26.78
CA ALA A 20 0.08 -5.96 -26.16
C ALA A 20 -0.86 -6.72 -25.20
N LEU A 21 -0.94 -8.06 -25.28
CA LEU A 21 -1.79 -8.86 -24.39
C LEU A 21 -1.20 -9.04 -22.98
N ILE A 22 0.09 -8.72 -22.77
CA ILE A 22 0.76 -8.94 -21.48
C ILE A 22 0.57 -7.74 -20.53
N LEU A 23 0.12 -6.58 -21.03
CA LEU A 23 0.06 -5.34 -20.23
C LEU A 23 -1.26 -5.10 -19.48
N THR A 24 -2.27 -5.96 -19.62
CA THR A 24 -3.48 -5.92 -18.76
C THR A 24 -3.36 -6.84 -17.55
N GLY A 25 -2.14 -7.10 -17.09
CA GLY A 25 -1.87 -7.81 -15.84
C GLY A 25 -2.23 -6.97 -14.62
N CYS A 26 -3.53 -6.76 -14.37
CA CYS A 26 -4.00 -6.58 -13.00
C CYS A 26 -3.61 -7.86 -12.26
N GLY A 27 -2.73 -7.75 -11.26
CA GLY A 27 -2.22 -8.89 -10.51
C GLY A 27 -3.35 -9.68 -9.84
N THR A 28 -3.83 -10.73 -10.51
CA THR A 28 -4.47 -11.86 -9.87
C THR A 28 -3.33 -12.77 -9.43
N GLN A 29 -3.00 -12.70 -8.14
CA GLN A 29 -2.25 -13.76 -7.46
C GLN A 29 -2.94 -15.08 -7.78
N SER A 30 -2.22 -16.01 -8.43
CA SER A 30 -2.69 -17.38 -8.65
C SER A 30 -2.70 -18.13 -7.30
N GLY A 31 -3.68 -17.82 -6.47
CA GLY A 31 -4.09 -18.67 -5.36
C GLY A 31 -4.74 -19.92 -5.94
N VAL A 32 -4.41 -21.08 -5.36
CA VAL A 32 -5.04 -22.37 -5.68
C VAL A 32 -6.58 -22.20 -5.69
N PRO A 33 -7.29 -22.55 -6.78
CA PRO A 33 -8.75 -22.55 -6.79
C PRO A 33 -9.21 -23.78 -6.01
N GLY A 34 -9.31 -23.64 -4.70
CA GLY A 34 -9.63 -24.77 -3.82
C GLY A 34 -9.44 -24.52 -2.33
N GLY A 35 -9.30 -23.27 -1.88
CA GLY A 35 -9.65 -22.96 -0.51
C GLY A 35 -11.17 -22.86 -0.46
N GLU A 36 -11.83 -23.77 0.25
CA GLU A 36 -13.25 -23.65 0.57
C GLU A 36 -13.52 -22.18 0.94
N THR A 37 -14.29 -21.46 0.11
CA THR A 37 -15.00 -20.29 0.58
C THR A 37 -15.94 -20.84 1.63
N GLY A 38 -15.45 -20.89 2.89
CA GLY A 38 -16.20 -21.41 4.01
C GLY A 38 -17.59 -20.82 3.91
N SER A 39 -18.60 -21.71 3.84
CA SER A 39 -20.00 -21.35 3.67
C SER A 39 -20.25 -20.07 4.43
N ALA A 40 -20.70 -19.02 3.74
CA ALA A 40 -20.85 -17.69 4.32
C ALA A 40 -21.59 -17.84 5.67
N SER A 41 -20.80 -17.83 6.74
CA SER A 41 -21.33 -17.93 8.09
C SER A 41 -22.28 -16.75 8.16
N GLY A 42 -23.55 -17.01 8.46
CA GLY A 42 -24.59 -15.97 8.54
C GLY A 42 -24.07 -14.76 9.31
N SER A 43 -24.62 -13.57 9.01
CA SER A 43 -24.16 -12.28 9.54
C SER A 43 -23.71 -12.40 11.00
N ARG A 44 -22.39 -12.36 11.22
CA ARG A 44 -21.80 -12.45 12.56
C ARG A 44 -21.58 -11.05 13.11
N THR A 45 -22.01 -10.82 14.34
CA THR A 45 -21.64 -9.60 15.06
C THR A 45 -20.22 -9.77 15.60
N ILE A 46 -19.32 -8.85 15.26
CA ILE A 46 -17.97 -8.75 15.84
C ILE A 46 -17.97 -7.56 16.79
N ARG A 47 -17.86 -7.80 18.10
CA ARG A 47 -17.71 -6.73 19.08
C ARG A 47 -16.28 -6.22 19.06
N ALA A 48 -16.08 -4.99 18.60
CA ALA A 48 -14.81 -4.30 18.77
C ALA A 48 -14.56 -4.02 20.26
N GLN A 49 -13.32 -4.19 20.69
CA GLN A 49 -12.84 -3.81 22.01
C GLN A 49 -11.70 -2.84 21.84
N GLN A 50 -11.65 -1.78 22.65
CA GLN A 50 -10.53 -0.88 22.64
C GLN A 50 -9.26 -1.65 23.03
N PHE A 51 -8.29 -1.64 22.13
CA PHE A 51 -7.02 -2.35 22.32
C PHE A 51 -5.95 -1.43 22.92
N MET A 52 -5.80 -0.24 22.33
CA MET A 52 -4.83 0.79 22.68
C MET A 52 -5.24 2.13 22.06
N GLN A 53 -4.83 3.23 22.68
CA GLN A 53 -4.91 4.58 22.13
C GLN A 53 -3.49 5.05 21.79
N LEU A 54 -3.25 5.42 20.53
CA LEU A 54 -1.91 5.82 20.05
C LEU A 54 -1.61 7.29 20.25
N THR A 55 -2.64 8.13 20.16
CA THR A 55 -2.55 9.59 20.25
C THR A 55 -3.74 10.14 21.01
N GLU A 56 -3.53 11.33 21.58
CA GLU A 56 -4.60 12.17 22.09
C GLU A 56 -4.89 13.27 21.08
N VAL A 57 -5.99 13.99 21.29
CA VAL A 57 -6.27 15.21 20.53
C VAL A 57 -5.11 16.19 20.73
N HIS A 58 -4.49 16.62 19.63
CA HIS A 58 -3.45 17.64 19.69
C HIS A 58 -4.10 18.98 20.03
N ARG A 59 -3.58 19.69 21.04
CA ARG A 59 -4.18 20.97 21.47
C ARG A 59 -4.07 22.04 20.39
N GLU A 60 -2.99 21.97 19.64
CA GLU A 60 -2.61 22.90 18.58
C GLU A 60 -3.55 22.80 17.37
N THR A 61 -4.05 21.60 17.05
CA THR A 61 -4.96 21.37 15.91
C THR A 61 -6.40 21.07 16.33
N GLY A 62 -6.64 20.75 17.59
CA GLY A 62 -7.96 20.41 18.12
C GLY A 62 -8.49 19.05 17.67
N MET A 63 -7.66 18.21 17.02
CA MET A 63 -8.07 16.91 16.49
C MET A 63 -6.99 15.84 16.60
N THR A 64 -7.38 14.59 16.39
CA THR A 64 -6.48 13.46 16.13
C THR A 64 -7.06 12.63 14.98
N LEU A 65 -6.22 12.27 14.01
CA LEU A 65 -6.60 11.41 12.90
C LEU A 65 -5.41 10.51 12.52
N LEU A 66 -5.61 9.20 12.68
CA LEU A 66 -4.62 8.19 12.33
C LEU A 66 -5.03 7.51 11.04
N GLU A 67 -4.12 7.50 10.06
CA GLU A 67 -4.35 6.92 8.74
C GLU A 67 -3.15 6.08 8.27
N GLY A 68 -3.32 5.42 7.13
CA GLY A 68 -2.26 4.64 6.48
C GLY A 68 -1.64 3.53 7.34
N PRO A 69 -2.43 2.65 8.02
CA PRO A 69 -1.84 1.51 8.70
C PRO A 69 -1.15 0.60 7.67
N VAL A 70 0.15 0.37 7.84
CA VAL A 70 0.95 -0.46 6.93
C VAL A 70 1.94 -1.33 7.71
N PHE A 71 2.13 -2.56 7.26
CA PHE A 71 3.16 -3.45 7.78
C PHE A 71 4.44 -3.33 6.95
N GLY A 72 5.58 -3.18 7.61
CA GLY A 72 6.90 -3.30 6.98
C GLY A 72 7.34 -4.76 6.85
N GLU A 73 8.45 -4.99 6.14
CA GLU A 73 9.05 -6.32 5.99
C GLU A 73 9.47 -6.94 7.34
N ASP A 74 9.74 -6.11 8.35
CA ASP A 74 10.03 -6.53 9.72
C ASP A 74 8.77 -6.97 10.51
N GLY A 75 7.60 -6.95 9.87
CA GLY A 75 6.29 -7.17 10.50
C GLY A 75 5.86 -6.03 11.44
N GLY A 76 6.58 -4.91 11.45
CA GLY A 76 6.23 -3.73 12.25
C GLY A 76 5.02 -3.02 11.68
N LEU A 77 4.07 -2.63 12.53
CA LEU A 77 2.95 -1.79 12.15
C LEU A 77 3.37 -0.32 12.22
N TYR A 78 3.11 0.43 11.14
CA TYR A 78 3.33 1.86 11.05
C TYR A 78 2.00 2.57 10.80
N VAL A 79 1.84 3.75 11.37
CA VAL A 79 0.67 4.62 11.15
C VAL A 79 1.13 6.06 10.98
N VAL A 80 0.34 6.83 10.23
CA VAL A 80 0.49 8.27 10.07
C VAL A 80 -0.45 8.98 11.02
N ASP A 81 0.04 10.01 11.69
CA ASP A 81 -0.81 11.01 12.33
C ASP A 81 -0.93 12.22 11.41
N VAL A 82 -2.08 12.32 10.74
CA VAL A 82 -2.37 13.36 9.74
C VAL A 82 -2.37 14.75 10.38
N THR A 83 -2.72 14.80 11.67
CA THR A 83 -3.06 16.00 12.42
C THR A 83 -2.00 16.43 13.41
N ALA A 84 -0.92 15.64 13.52
CA ALA A 84 0.22 15.96 14.34
C ALA A 84 0.76 17.35 13.94
N PRO A 85 0.89 18.30 14.87
CA PRO A 85 1.46 19.61 14.57
C PRO A 85 2.97 19.51 14.28
N GLU A 86 3.57 20.62 13.87
CA GLU A 86 5.01 20.70 13.66
C GLU A 86 5.78 20.26 14.91
N GLY A 87 6.88 19.52 14.69
CA GLY A 87 7.70 18.99 15.78
C GLY A 87 7.11 17.77 16.50
N ARG A 88 5.88 17.34 16.16
CA ARG A 88 5.29 16.09 16.66
C ARG A 88 5.50 14.94 15.65
N PRO A 89 5.52 13.68 16.13
CA PRO A 89 5.66 12.53 15.25
C PRO A 89 4.57 12.50 14.17
N LYS A 90 4.99 12.50 12.90
CA LYS A 90 4.12 12.32 11.73
C LYS A 90 3.92 10.84 11.41
N VAL A 91 4.93 10.03 11.67
CA VAL A 91 4.88 8.56 11.50
C VAL A 91 5.34 7.90 12.78
N MET A 92 4.58 6.91 13.23
CA MET A 92 4.86 6.12 14.42
C MET A 92 4.95 4.64 14.08
N ARG A 93 5.93 3.95 14.66
CA ARG A 93 5.95 2.48 14.69
C ARG A 93 5.26 2.02 15.96
N VAL A 94 4.31 1.12 15.80
CA VAL A 94 3.48 0.58 16.88
C VAL A 94 4.06 -0.75 17.38
N ASP A 95 4.25 -0.87 18.70
CA ASP A 95 4.49 -2.13 19.37
C ASP A 95 3.18 -2.64 19.97
N VAL A 96 2.52 -3.54 19.24
CA VAL A 96 1.24 -4.13 19.63
C VAL A 96 1.37 -4.98 20.91
N ARG A 97 2.50 -5.68 21.09
CA ARG A 97 2.69 -6.55 22.27
C ARG A 97 2.85 -5.73 23.54
N ARG A 98 3.63 -4.65 23.47
CA ARG A 98 3.89 -3.76 24.61
C ARG A 98 2.83 -2.68 24.78
N LYS A 99 1.93 -2.52 23.80
CA LYS A 99 0.96 -1.42 23.73
C LYS A 99 1.62 -0.05 23.85
N THR A 100 2.67 0.17 23.05
CA THR A 100 3.42 1.42 22.99
C THR A 100 3.69 1.81 21.54
N SER A 101 4.16 3.03 21.31
CA SER A 101 4.62 3.49 20.00
C SER A 101 5.93 4.27 20.13
N ARG A 102 6.66 4.40 19.03
CA ARG A 102 7.84 5.26 18.92
C ARG A 102 7.79 6.09 17.64
N SER A 103 8.31 7.31 17.71
CA SER A 103 8.45 8.18 16.53
C SER A 103 9.42 7.58 15.51
N VAL A 104 9.04 7.64 14.24
CA VAL A 104 9.87 7.22 13.10
C VAL A 104 10.20 8.42 12.23
N HIS A 105 9.25 9.33 12.05
CA HIS A 105 9.44 10.52 11.24
C HIS A 105 8.70 11.71 11.88
N THR A 106 9.35 12.87 11.86
CA THR A 106 8.82 14.17 12.29
C THR A 106 9.14 15.16 11.18
N ASP A 107 8.17 15.99 10.82
CA ASP A 107 8.34 17.04 9.83
C ASP A 107 7.40 18.20 10.14
N GLY A 108 7.73 19.40 9.64
CA GLY A 108 6.94 20.62 9.80
C GLY A 108 6.11 21.00 8.58
N ARG A 109 6.22 20.30 7.45
CA ARG A 109 5.63 20.72 6.17
C ARG A 109 4.63 19.72 5.59
N GLY A 110 4.83 18.43 5.83
CA GLY A 110 4.02 17.34 5.29
C GLY A 110 2.67 17.18 6.00
N ALA A 111 1.62 17.08 5.18
CA ALA A 111 0.30 16.60 5.57
C ALA A 111 0.08 15.22 4.92
N TYR A 112 0.66 14.19 5.53
CA TYR A 112 0.60 12.82 5.03
C TYR A 112 -0.73 12.17 5.42
N THR A 113 -1.33 11.42 4.50
CA THR A 113 -2.61 10.70 4.70
C THR A 113 -2.51 9.21 4.38
N SER A 114 -1.36 8.77 3.87
CA SER A 114 -1.11 7.36 3.57
C SER A 114 0.33 7.00 3.91
N ALA A 115 0.58 5.71 4.04
CA ALA A 115 1.93 5.18 4.17
C ALA A 115 2.00 3.84 3.48
N GLN A 116 3.02 3.65 2.63
CA GLN A 116 3.20 2.45 1.83
C GLN A 116 4.69 2.11 1.73
N PHE A 117 5.04 0.86 2.00
CA PHE A 117 6.39 0.38 1.72
C PHE A 117 6.50 0.05 0.23
N SER A 118 7.52 0.60 -0.43
CA SER A 118 7.85 0.25 -1.80
C SER A 118 8.38 -1.19 -1.85
N PRO A 119 7.86 -2.04 -2.76
CA PRO A 119 8.34 -3.41 -2.90
C PRO A 119 9.69 -3.50 -3.62
N TYR A 120 10.23 -2.38 -4.12
CA TYR A 120 11.45 -2.36 -4.92
C TYR A 120 12.69 -2.01 -4.10
N ASP A 121 12.53 -1.18 -3.08
CA ASP A 121 13.64 -0.66 -2.28
C ASP A 121 13.34 -0.61 -0.77
N GLY A 122 12.18 -1.11 -0.34
CA GLY A 122 11.79 -1.19 1.07
C GLY A 122 11.60 0.17 1.74
N ARG A 123 11.55 1.28 0.98
CA ARG A 123 11.37 2.61 1.55
C ARG A 123 9.90 2.86 1.89
N LEU A 124 9.68 3.57 2.99
CA LEU A 124 8.35 4.06 3.36
C LEU A 124 8.05 5.36 2.60
N HIS A 125 7.01 5.32 1.77
CA HIS A 125 6.45 6.49 1.08
C HIS A 125 5.23 6.99 1.86
N LEU A 126 5.10 8.31 1.93
CA LEU A 126 4.09 9.04 2.70
C LEU A 126 3.33 10.02 1.80
#